data_AF-A0AAW2F7Y7-F1
#
_entry.id   AF-A0AAW2F7Y7-F1
#
_cell.length_a   1.000
_cell.length_b   1.000
_cell.length_c   1.000
_cell.angle_alpha   90.00
_cell.angle_beta   90.00
_cell.angle_gamma   90.00
#
_symmetry.space_group_name_H-M   'P 1'
#
loop_
_entity.id
_entity.type
_entity.pdbx_description
1 polymer ?
#
loop_
_entity_poly.entity_id
_entity_poly.type
_entity_poly.pdbx_seq_one_letter_code
_entity_poly.pdbx_strand_id
1 'polypeptide(L)'
;MESIKRNVADDMANTDRPEGRVLVLYTGGTIGMMRNEQGALVPIANSFVKNLRKYPQLHDREYAEKRFGAMGPLVLPMTATDSRRVVYNVFEYSNLCDSCNMTMDEWIRIANDIKAREYKLSIKI
;
A
#
# COMPACT_ATOMS: atom_id res chain seq x y z
N MET A 1 20.14 16.79 22.48
CA MET A 1 19.66 17.27 21.17
C MET A 1 20.74 16.99 20.16
N GLU A 2 20.71 15.80 19.57
CA GLU A 2 21.69 15.42 18.55
C GLU A 2 20.92 15.24 17.26
N SER A 3 20.88 16.32 16.48
CA SER A 3 20.22 16.36 15.18
C SER A 3 20.98 15.45 14.23
N ILE A 4 20.36 14.33 13.87
CA ILE A 4 20.79 13.42 12.81
C ILE A 4 20.87 14.23 11.51
N LYS A 5 22.09 14.62 11.12
CA LYS A 5 22.36 15.21 9.82
C LYS A 5 22.19 14.11 8.77
N ARG A 6 21.01 14.01 8.16
CA ARG A 6 20.80 13.18 6.96
C ARG A 6 21.74 13.69 5.88
N ASN A 7 22.61 12.81 5.37
CA ASN A 7 23.60 13.15 4.36
C ASN A 7 22.91 13.36 3.01
N VAL A 8 23.05 14.55 2.43
CA VAL A 8 22.45 14.97 1.15
C VAL A 8 22.79 14.02 -0.02
N ALA A 9 23.94 13.34 0.04
CA ALA A 9 24.35 12.35 -0.96
C ALA A 9 23.50 11.07 -0.95
N ASP A 10 22.98 10.67 0.21
CA ASP A 10 22.12 9.48 0.36
C ASP A 10 20.74 9.73 -0.26
N ASP A 11 20.22 10.95 -0.10
CA ASP A 11 18.94 11.39 -0.70
C ASP A 11 18.99 11.44 -2.23
N MET A 12 20.10 11.89 -2.81
CA MET A 12 20.28 11.90 -4.28
C MET A 12 20.46 10.50 -4.88
N ALA A 13 21.10 9.57 -4.15
CA ALA A 13 21.23 8.18 -4.58
C ALA A 13 19.89 7.41 -4.50
N ASN A 14 18.94 7.92 -3.72
CA ASN A 14 17.63 7.31 -3.50
C ASN A 14 16.61 7.65 -4.60
N THR A 15 16.85 8.71 -5.37
CA THR A 15 15.96 9.12 -6.49
C THR A 15 16.24 8.39 -7.79
N ASP A 16 17.43 7.81 -7.95
CA ASP A 16 17.88 7.15 -9.19
C ASP A 16 17.69 5.63 -9.20
N ARG A 17 17.27 5.04 -8.07
CA ARG A 17 17.01 3.59 -8.02
C ARG A 17 15.68 3.29 -8.73
N PRO A 18 15.59 2.17 -9.48
CA PRO A 18 14.36 1.80 -10.16
C PRO A 18 13.21 1.67 -9.16
N GLU A 19 11.98 1.89 -9.65
CA GLU A 19 10.75 1.70 -8.88
C GLU A 19 10.09 0.36 -9.26
N GLY A 20 9.71 -0.42 -8.26
CA GLY A 20 8.86 -1.61 -8.39
C GLY A 20 7.45 -1.26 -8.03
N ARG A 21 6.50 -1.59 -8.90
CA ARG A 21 5.07 -1.32 -8.67
C ARG A 21 4.37 -2.57 -8.18
N VAL A 22 3.68 -2.45 -7.05
CA VAL A 22 2.91 -3.54 -6.44
C VAL A 22 1.46 -3.12 -6.31
N LEU A 23 0.55 -4.04 -6.65
CA LEU A 23 -0.86 -3.87 -6.37
C LEU A 23 -1.27 -4.77 -5.22
N VAL A 24 -1.82 -4.17 -4.17
CA VAL A 24 -2.37 -4.87 -3.01
C VAL A 24 -3.88 -4.95 -3.18
N LEU A 25 -4.41 -6.16 -3.33
CA LEU A 25 -5.85 -6.41 -3.34
C LEU A 25 -6.30 -6.71 -1.92
N TYR A 26 -7.02 -5.78 -1.30
CA TYR A 26 -7.50 -5.91 0.06
C TYR A 26 -8.94 -6.44 0.07
N THR A 27 -9.07 -7.74 0.33
CA THR A 27 -10.34 -8.51 0.29
C THR A 27 -11.10 -8.51 1.61
N GLY A 28 -10.48 -8.07 2.71
CA GLY A 28 -11.07 -8.09 4.04
C GLY A 28 -10.24 -8.87 5.06
N GLY A 29 -10.92 -9.57 5.96
CA GLY A 29 -10.34 -10.23 7.13
C GLY A 29 -9.93 -9.27 8.25
N THR A 30 -9.47 -9.86 9.36
CA THR A 30 -9.20 -9.16 10.62
C THR A 30 -8.10 -8.09 10.53
N ILE A 31 -7.19 -8.20 9.55
CA ILE A 31 -6.04 -7.29 9.40
C ILE A 31 -6.42 -5.81 9.25
N GLY A 32 -7.60 -5.51 8.70
CA GLY A 32 -8.12 -4.14 8.57
C GLY A 32 -9.38 -3.86 9.38
N MET A 33 -9.77 -4.76 10.29
CA MET A 33 -10.87 -4.52 11.22
C MET A 33 -10.46 -3.56 12.33
N MET A 34 -11.41 -2.76 12.78
CA MET A 34 -11.24 -1.80 13.86
C MET A 34 -12.20 -2.13 15.00
N ARG A 35 -11.82 -1.79 16.24
CA ARG A 35 -12.75 -1.88 17.36
C ARG A 35 -13.75 -0.72 17.29
N ASN A 36 -15.04 -1.04 17.33
CA ASN A 36 -16.09 -0.04 17.54
C ASN A 36 -16.21 0.34 19.03
N GLU A 37 -17.13 1.24 19.36
CA GLU A 37 -17.39 1.70 20.72
C GLU A 37 -17.81 0.57 21.68
N GLN A 38 -18.43 -0.49 21.14
CA GLN A 38 -18.84 -1.69 21.86
C GLN A 38 -17.70 -2.73 21.99
N GLY A 39 -16.50 -2.41 21.50
CA GLY A 39 -15.31 -3.28 21.58
C GLY A 39 -15.26 -4.42 20.55
N ALA A 40 -16.28 -4.55 19.69
CA ALA A 40 -16.34 -5.56 18.64
C ALA A 40 -15.46 -5.17 17.44
N LEU A 41 -14.85 -6.17 16.80
CA LEU A 41 -14.08 -5.98 15.56
C LEU A 41 -15.04 -5.88 14.37
N VAL A 42 -15.00 -4.74 13.68
CA VAL A 42 -15.84 -4.48 12.51
C VAL A 42 -15.00 -3.98 11.34
N PRO A 43 -15.35 -4.36 10.10
CA PRO A 43 -14.73 -3.78 8.91
C PRO A 43 -15.14 -2.30 8.78
N ILE A 44 -14.17 -1.40 8.67
CA ILE A 44 -14.42 0.03 8.42
C ILE A 44 -13.78 0.43 7.10
N ALA A 45 -14.62 0.83 6.14
CA ALA A 45 -14.17 1.18 4.80
C ALA A 45 -13.10 2.28 4.82
N ASN A 46 -12.05 2.10 4.01
CA ASN A 46 -10.89 2.98 3.88
C ASN A 46 -10.06 3.17 5.16
N SER A 47 -10.41 2.52 6.28
CA SER A 47 -9.64 2.64 7.52
C SER A 47 -8.25 2.03 7.37
N PHE A 48 -8.16 0.89 6.66
CA PHE A 48 -6.90 0.21 6.40
C PHE A 48 -5.90 1.10 5.68
N VAL A 49 -6.28 1.67 4.52
CA VAL A 49 -5.40 2.55 3.73
C VAL A 49 -5.02 3.82 4.50
N LYS A 50 -5.97 4.41 5.26
CA LYS A 50 -5.69 5.57 6.13
C LYS A 50 -4.66 5.24 7.20
N ASN A 51 -4.69 4.04 7.77
CA ASN A 51 -3.74 3.61 8.78
C ASN A 51 -2.36 3.33 8.18
N LEU A 52 -2.27 2.72 6.99
CA LEU A 52 -1.00 2.52 6.29
C LEU A 52 -0.20 3.82 6.10
N ARG A 53 -0.89 4.92 5.75
CA ARG A 53 -0.25 6.24 5.58
C ARG A 53 0.35 6.81 6.87
N LYS A 54 -0.09 6.36 8.03
CA LYS A 54 0.38 6.86 9.33
C LYS A 54 1.66 6.17 9.80
N TYR A 55 1.98 4.99 9.26
CA TYR A 55 3.10 4.17 9.70
C TYR A 55 4.34 4.47 8.85
N PRO A 56 5.42 5.07 9.41
CA PRO A 56 6.62 5.41 8.64
C PRO A 56 7.31 4.20 8.01
N GLN A 57 7.18 3.02 8.63
CA GLN A 57 7.71 1.76 8.10
C GLN A 57 6.92 1.22 6.90
N LEU A 58 5.72 1.74 6.64
CA LEU A 58 4.87 1.37 5.50
C LEU A 58 4.64 2.54 4.52
N HIS A 59 4.95 3.77 4.92
CA HIS A 59 4.80 4.95 4.07
C HIS A 59 5.89 5.99 4.29
N ASP A 60 6.80 6.10 3.33
CA ASP A 60 7.71 7.23 3.17
C ASP A 60 6.93 8.45 2.64
N ARG A 61 6.41 9.24 3.59
CA ARG A 61 5.56 10.41 3.31
C ARG A 61 6.30 11.51 2.56
N GLU A 62 7.56 11.78 2.93
CA GLU A 62 8.36 12.86 2.32
C GLU A 62 8.60 12.56 0.82
N TYR A 63 8.99 11.33 0.49
CA TYR A 63 9.17 10.91 -0.89
C TYR A 63 7.84 10.90 -1.67
N ALA A 64 6.79 10.32 -1.08
CA ALA A 64 5.50 10.19 -1.75
C ALA A 64 4.88 11.56 -2.08
N GLU A 65 4.90 12.51 -1.14
CA GLU A 65 4.39 13.87 -1.33
C GLU A 65 5.18 14.61 -2.43
N LYS A 66 6.51 14.52 -2.43
CA LYS A 66 7.37 15.18 -3.43
C LYS A 66 7.18 14.61 -4.83
N ARG A 67 7.00 13.29 -4.96
CA ARG A 67 6.99 12.59 -6.26
C ARG A 67 5.60 12.44 -6.88
N PHE A 68 4.58 12.23 -6.05
CA PHE A 68 3.22 11.88 -6.48
C PHE A 68 2.13 12.77 -5.87
N GLY A 69 2.45 13.61 -4.89
CA GLY A 69 1.49 14.44 -4.16
C GLY A 69 0.81 13.73 -2.98
N ALA A 70 0.03 14.49 -2.21
CA ALA A 70 -0.53 14.05 -0.93
C ALA A 70 -1.42 12.80 -1.02
N MET A 71 -2.15 12.62 -2.12
CA MET A 71 -3.05 11.48 -2.36
C MET A 71 -2.46 10.44 -3.33
N GLY A 72 -1.14 10.49 -3.56
CA GLY A 72 -0.43 9.54 -4.40
C GLY A 72 -0.40 8.10 -3.84
N PRO A 73 0.22 7.15 -4.56
CA PRO A 73 0.44 5.79 -4.09
C PRO A 73 1.20 5.76 -2.75
N LEU A 74 1.10 4.63 -2.06
CA LEU A 74 1.93 4.36 -0.90
C LEU A 74 3.33 3.97 -1.37
N VAL A 75 4.34 4.27 -0.55
CA VAL A 75 5.75 4.07 -0.90
C VAL A 75 6.43 3.51 0.34
N LEU A 76 7.07 2.35 0.22
CA LEU A 76 7.85 1.81 1.33
C LEU A 76 9.15 2.62 1.50
N PRO A 77 9.60 2.88 2.75
CA PRO A 77 10.92 3.45 2.97
C PRO A 77 12.00 2.53 2.43
N MET A 78 13.10 3.09 1.96
CA MET A 78 14.26 2.33 1.48
C MET A 78 15.31 2.19 2.56
N THR A 79 15.93 1.01 2.60
CA THR A 79 17.13 0.72 3.37
C THR A 79 18.36 0.70 2.46
N ALA A 80 19.56 0.76 3.04
CA ALA A 80 20.82 0.81 2.29
C ALA A 80 21.01 -0.41 1.37
N THR A 81 20.43 -1.56 1.72
CA THR A 81 20.52 -2.83 0.99
C THR A 81 19.52 -2.95 -0.16
N ASP A 82 18.53 -2.06 -0.25
CA ASP A 82 17.44 -2.21 -1.21
C ASP A 82 17.86 -1.75 -2.61
N SER A 83 17.76 -2.66 -3.59
CA SER A 83 18.09 -2.36 -4.99
C SER A 83 17.00 -1.58 -5.74
N ARG A 84 15.79 -1.50 -5.17
CA ARG A 84 14.60 -0.93 -5.82
C ARG A 84 13.63 -0.37 -4.80
N ARG A 85 13.02 0.76 -5.11
CA ARG A 85 11.95 1.35 -4.28
C ARG A 85 10.62 0.67 -4.58
N VAL A 86 9.86 0.29 -3.55
CA VAL A 86 8.52 -0.29 -3.74
C VAL A 86 7.44 0.78 -3.62
N VAL A 87 6.74 1.02 -4.73
CA VAL A 87 5.56 1.88 -4.80
C VAL A 87 4.34 0.98 -4.94
N TYR A 88 3.34 1.16 -4.09
CA TYR A 88 2.19 0.27 -4.08
C TYR A 88 0.85 0.98 -3.94
N ASN A 89 -0.15 0.40 -4.58
CA ASN A 89 -1.54 0.84 -4.49
C ASN A 89 -2.37 -0.21 -3.77
N VAL A 90 -3.26 0.23 -2.90
CA VAL A 90 -4.21 -0.66 -2.23
C VAL A 90 -5.57 -0.49 -2.90
N PHE A 91 -6.06 -1.56 -3.50
CA PHE A 91 -7.42 -1.66 -3.99
C PHE A 91 -8.26 -2.37 -2.95
N GLU A 92 -9.16 -1.64 -2.32
CA GLU A 92 -10.08 -2.16 -1.31
C GLU A 92 -11.38 -2.62 -1.98
N TYR A 93 -11.75 -3.89 -1.79
CA TYR A 93 -13.04 -4.40 -2.25
C TYR A 93 -14.19 -3.80 -1.42
N SER A 94 -15.31 -3.51 -2.08
CA SER A 94 -16.48 -2.90 -1.43
C SER A 94 -17.14 -3.81 -0.37
N ASN A 95 -17.13 -5.12 -0.61
CA ASN A 95 -17.59 -6.12 0.35
C ASN A 95 -16.36 -6.78 0.96
N LEU A 96 -15.97 -6.33 2.14
CA LEU A 96 -14.88 -6.95 2.90
C LEU A 96 -15.38 -8.29 3.45
N CYS A 97 -14.80 -9.36 2.95
CA CYS A 97 -15.16 -10.73 3.33
C CYS A 97 -14.30 -11.17 4.52
N ASP A 98 -14.89 -11.93 5.45
CA ASP A 98 -14.10 -12.74 6.37
C ASP A 98 -13.61 -13.98 5.62
N SER A 99 -12.38 -14.44 5.86
CA SER A 99 -11.79 -15.50 5.05
C SER A 99 -12.54 -16.84 5.18
N CYS A 100 -13.22 -17.07 6.31
CA CYS A 100 -14.09 -18.24 6.51
C CYS A 100 -15.36 -18.22 5.65
N ASN A 101 -15.72 -17.07 5.08
CA ASN A 101 -16.87 -16.88 4.20
C ASN A 101 -16.50 -16.82 2.71
N MET A 102 -15.22 -16.95 2.33
CA MET A 102 -14.81 -16.93 0.93
C MET A 102 -15.28 -18.19 0.19
N THR A 103 -15.87 -18.01 -1.00
CA THR A 103 -16.28 -19.10 -1.89
C THR A 103 -15.48 -19.07 -3.20
N MET A 104 -15.68 -20.09 -4.05
CA MET A 104 -15.05 -20.18 -5.39
C MET A 104 -15.30 -18.95 -6.24
N ASP A 105 -16.44 -18.30 -6.11
CA ASP A 105 -16.76 -17.09 -6.86
C ASP A 105 -15.87 -15.91 -6.45
N GLU A 106 -15.57 -15.75 -5.16
CA GLU A 106 -14.62 -14.73 -4.68
C GLU A 106 -13.21 -15.00 -5.19
N TRP A 107 -12.74 -16.25 -5.21
CA TRP A 107 -11.42 -16.59 -5.76
C TRP A 107 -11.34 -16.34 -7.27
N ILE A 108 -12.40 -16.69 -8.04
CA ILE A 108 -12.50 -16.38 -9.48
C ILE A 108 -12.49 -14.87 -9.70
N ARG A 109 -13.21 -14.11 -8.87
CA ARG A 109 -13.21 -12.63 -8.92
C ARG A 109 -11.81 -12.08 -8.73
N ILE A 110 -11.06 -12.54 -7.72
CA ILE A 110 -9.68 -12.09 -7.48
C ILE A 110 -8.79 -12.37 -8.71
N ALA A 111 -8.90 -13.56 -9.31
CA ALA A 111 -8.11 -13.90 -10.50
C ALA A 111 -8.44 -13.01 -11.70
N ASN A 112 -9.72 -12.74 -11.95
CA ASN A 112 -10.16 -11.84 -13.01
C ASN A 112 -9.67 -10.40 -12.77
N ASP A 113 -9.67 -9.96 -11.51
CA ASP A 113 -9.21 -8.64 -11.09
C ASP A 113 -7.70 -8.46 -11.26
N ILE A 114 -6.91 -9.50 -10.98
CA ILE A 114 -5.47 -9.54 -11.29
C ILE A 114 -5.29 -9.40 -12.81
N LYS A 115 -5.95 -10.27 -13.58
CA LYS A 115 -5.89 -10.26 -15.05
C LYS A 115 -6.21 -8.88 -15.63
N ALA A 116 -7.34 -8.27 -15.24
CA ALA A 116 -7.79 -6.99 -15.77
C ALA A 116 -6.82 -5.84 -15.47
N ARG A 117 -6.14 -5.88 -14.32
CA ARG A 117 -5.23 -4.81 -13.89
C ARG A 117 -3.83 -4.94 -14.48
N GLU A 118 -3.37 -6.16 -14.77
CA GLU A 118 -2.18 -6.37 -15.61
C GLU A 118 -2.36 -5.69 -16.98
N TYR A 119 -3.48 -5.94 -17.68
CA TYR A 119 -3.75 -5.30 -18.98
C TYR A 119 -3.84 -3.76 -18.90
N LYS A 120 -4.41 -3.23 -17.81
CA LYS A 120 -4.53 -1.77 -17.61
C LYS A 120 -3.18 -1.09 -17.31
N LEU A 121 -2.23 -1.82 -16.73
CA LEU A 121 -0.85 -1.38 -16.53
C LEU A 121 -0.05 -1.43 -17.84
N SER A 122 -0.26 -2.45 -18.69
CA SER A 122 0.43 -2.57 -19.99
C SER A 122 0.02 -1.52 -21.03
N ILE A 123 -1.20 -0.98 -20.97
CA ILE A 123 -1.70 0.03 -21.92
C ILE A 123 -1.30 1.47 -21.51
N LYS A 124 -0.71 1.66 -20.33
CA LYS A 124 -0.26 2.96 -19.81
C LYS A 124 1.25 3.20 -19.90
N ILE A 125 1.96 2.39 -20.69
CA ILE A 125 3.39 2.55 -20.99
C ILE A 125 3.55 3.15 -22.39
#